data_AF-A0A7V5UEU7-F1
#
_entry.id   AF-A0A7V5UEU7-F1
#
_cell.length_a   1.000
_cell.length_b   1.000
_cell.length_c   1.000
_cell.angle_alpha   90.00
_cell.angle_beta   90.00
_cell.angle_gamma   90.00
#
_symmetry.space_group_name_H-M   'P 1'
#
loop_
_entity.id
_entity.type
_entity.pdbx_description
1 polymer ?
#
loop_
_entity_poly.entity_id
_entity_poly.type
_entity_poly.pdbx_seq_one_letter_code
_entity_poly.pdbx_strand_id
1 'polypeptide(L)'
;MESLHNRKVLDVLPIFMFIGSYFIFHLFEWREVTCTIWATVVSLLTFLFLVADFKMEHKKEGNFSRLNFYGGLLSLLTLVIVAQGFLHWQRVLPIVWRMLIFFTLLVIYFVLLFRGMRTLTEFKQFVENKAAGNKKRKQ
;
A
#
# COMPACT_ATOMS: atom_id res chain seq x y z
N MET A 1 -15.98 -18.72 12.26
CA MET A 1 -14.52 -18.47 12.26
C MET A 1 -13.99 -18.01 10.91
N GLU A 2 -14.71 -18.21 9.78
CA GLU A 2 -14.30 -17.69 8.46
C GLU A 2 -14.17 -16.16 8.37
N SER A 3 -14.93 -15.40 9.17
CA SER A 3 -14.90 -13.92 9.14
C SER A 3 -13.57 -13.30 9.57
N LEU A 4 -12.80 -13.97 10.44
CA LEU A 4 -11.50 -13.47 10.94
C LEU A 4 -10.36 -13.79 9.96
N HIS A 5 -10.43 -14.92 9.26
CA HIS A 5 -9.40 -15.34 8.30
C HIS A 5 -9.47 -14.48 7.02
N ASN A 6 -10.67 -14.30 6.46
CA ASN A 6 -10.86 -13.46 5.27
C ASN A 6 -10.44 -12.00 5.51
N ARG A 7 -10.65 -11.47 6.72
CA ARG A 7 -10.19 -10.13 7.10
C ARG A 7 -8.67 -9.97 7.12
N LYS A 8 -7.92 -10.98 7.55
CA LYS A 8 -6.45 -10.95 7.52
C LYS A 8 -5.90 -10.97 6.10
N VAL A 9 -6.55 -11.69 5.17
CA VAL A 9 -6.15 -11.73 3.76
C VAL A 9 -6.38 -10.38 3.08
N LEU A 10 -7.49 -9.71 3.38
CA LEU A 10 -7.79 -8.36 2.90
C LEU A 10 -6.77 -7.32 3.40
N ASP A 11 -6.19 -7.50 4.59
CA ASP A 11 -5.22 -6.56 5.15
C ASP A 11 -3.84 -6.61 4.47
N VAL A 12 -3.51 -7.69 3.76
CA VAL A 12 -2.28 -7.83 2.95
C VAL A 12 -2.53 -7.72 1.45
N LEU A 13 -3.76 -7.37 1.06
CA LEU A 13 -4.17 -7.26 -0.34
C LEU A 13 -3.26 -6.35 -1.19
N PRO A 14 -2.79 -5.17 -0.72
CA PRO A 14 -1.88 -4.32 -1.51
C PRO A 14 -0.61 -5.05 -1.97
N ILE A 15 -0.06 -5.96 -1.16
CA ILE A 15 1.13 -6.75 -1.51
C ILE A 15 0.77 -7.77 -2.58
N PHE A 16 -0.34 -8.48 -2.42
CA PHE A 16 -0.78 -9.44 -3.43
C PHE A 16 -1.11 -8.76 -4.76
N MET A 17 -1.69 -7.56 -4.71
CA MET A 17 -1.93 -6.74 -5.88
C MET A 17 -0.63 -6.28 -6.52
N PHE A 18 0.41 -5.96 -5.76
CA PHE A 18 1.75 -5.73 -6.30
C PHE A 18 2.26 -6.95 -7.08
N ILE A 19 2.30 -8.12 -6.43
CA ILE A 19 2.86 -9.34 -7.01
C ILE A 19 2.07 -9.75 -8.25
N GLY A 20 0.74 -9.80 -8.13
CA GLY A 20 -0.15 -10.19 -9.23
C GLY A 20 -0.04 -9.24 -10.42
N SER A 21 -0.05 -7.93 -10.19
CA SER A 21 0.11 -6.96 -11.27
C SER A 21 1.49 -6.99 -11.90
N TYR A 22 2.56 -7.21 -11.14
CA TYR A 22 3.90 -7.41 -11.69
C TYR A 22 3.91 -8.56 -12.72
N PHE A 23 3.35 -9.72 -12.36
CA PHE A 23 3.27 -10.86 -13.28
C PHE A 23 2.38 -10.56 -14.49
N ILE A 24 1.21 -9.93 -14.30
CA ILE A 24 0.33 -9.54 -15.40
C ILE A 24 1.06 -8.64 -16.39
N PHE A 25 1.76 -7.60 -15.91
CA PHE A 25 2.52 -6.70 -16.79
C PHE A 25 3.70 -7.39 -17.45
N HIS A 26 4.29 -8.39 -16.79
CA HIS A 26 5.36 -9.21 -17.38
C HIS A 26 4.88 -10.03 -18.59
N LEU A 27 3.60 -10.42 -18.65
CA LEU A 27 3.02 -11.12 -19.81
C LEU A 27 2.99 -10.26 -21.08
N PHE A 28 3.11 -8.93 -20.96
CA PHE A 28 3.16 -8.00 -22.10
C PHE A 28 4.60 -7.72 -22.57
N GLU A 29 5.59 -8.48 -22.09
CA GLU A 29 7.01 -8.33 -22.45
C GLU A 29 7.58 -6.93 -22.16
N TRP A 30 6.98 -6.21 -21.21
CA TRP A 30 7.47 -4.92 -20.77
C TRP A 30 8.78 -5.06 -20.01
N ARG A 31 9.61 -4.01 -20.04
CA ARG A 31 10.86 -3.98 -19.27
C ARG A 31 10.57 -4.17 -17.78
N GLU A 32 11.42 -4.91 -17.07
CA GLU A 32 11.26 -5.21 -15.64
C GLU A 32 10.99 -3.96 -14.79
N VAL A 33 11.71 -2.87 -15.07
CA VAL A 33 11.54 -1.57 -14.38
C VAL A 33 10.14 -1.01 -14.62
N THR A 34 9.62 -1.09 -15.84
CA THR A 34 8.27 -0.65 -16.20
C THR A 34 7.20 -1.50 -15.50
N CYS A 35 7.34 -2.82 -15.51
CA CYS A 35 6.43 -3.72 -14.78
C CYS A 35 6.41 -3.39 -13.29
N THR A 36 7.57 -3.17 -12.70
CA THR A 36 7.70 -2.88 -11.27
C THR A 36 7.11 -1.52 -10.89
N ILE A 37 7.26 -0.50 -11.75
CA ILE A 37 6.64 0.81 -11.55
C ILE A 37 5.11 0.67 -11.53
N TRP A 38 4.54 0.02 -12.54
CA TRP A 38 3.10 -0.18 -12.60
C TRP A 38 2.57 -1.03 -11.44
N ALA A 39 3.32 -2.06 -11.04
CA ALA A 39 2.98 -2.85 -9.86
C ALA A 39 2.97 -2.01 -8.57
N THR A 40 3.93 -1.08 -8.43
CA THR A 40 3.99 -0.13 -7.31
C THR A 40 2.77 0.80 -7.31
N VAL A 41 2.37 1.30 -8.48
CA VAL A 41 1.16 2.14 -8.64
C VAL A 41 -0.10 1.37 -8.27
N VAL A 42 -0.27 0.14 -8.77
CA VAL A 42 -1.44 -0.70 -8.45
C VAL A 42 -1.52 -1.01 -6.96
N SER A 43 -0.39 -1.34 -6.33
CA SER A 43 -0.28 -1.55 -4.88
C SER A 43 -0.69 -0.30 -4.09
N LEU A 44 -0.18 0.87 -4.47
CA LEU A 44 -0.53 2.14 -3.85
C LEU A 44 -2.03 2.40 -3.95
N LEU A 45 -2.59 2.28 -5.15
CA LEU A 45 -4.01 2.52 -5.39
C LEU A 45 -4.87 1.58 -4.55
N THR A 46 -4.50 0.30 -4.46
CA THR A 46 -5.20 -0.69 -3.64
C THR A 46 -5.19 -0.27 -2.17
N PHE A 47 -4.04 0.15 -1.63
CA PHE A 47 -3.97 0.65 -0.26
C PHE A 47 -4.83 1.91 -0.06
N LEU A 48 -4.76 2.88 -0.97
CA LEU A 48 -5.55 4.11 -0.88
C LEU A 48 -7.06 3.84 -0.97
N PHE A 49 -7.49 2.89 -1.81
CA PHE A 49 -8.88 2.46 -1.89
C PHE A 49 -9.36 1.84 -0.58
N LEU A 50 -8.58 0.92 0.01
CA LEU A 50 -8.91 0.33 1.32
C LEU A 50 -9.03 1.38 2.42
N VAL A 51 -8.14 2.38 2.42
CA VAL A 51 -8.18 3.48 3.38
C VAL A 51 -9.38 4.40 3.13
N ALA A 52 -9.71 4.69 1.87
CA ALA A 52 -10.85 5.53 1.51
C ALA A 52 -12.17 4.88 1.88
N ASP A 53 -12.33 3.59 1.56
CA ASP A 53 -13.50 2.78 1.89
C ASP A 53 -13.74 2.76 3.41
N PHE A 54 -12.69 2.47 4.19
CA PHE A 54 -12.75 2.48 5.64
C PHE A 54 -13.11 3.86 6.23
N LYS A 55 -12.60 4.95 5.64
CA LYS A 55 -12.96 6.32 6.07
C LYS A 55 -14.40 6.67 5.77
N MET A 56 -14.94 6.20 4.65
CA MET A 56 -16.34 6.43 4.31
C MET A 56 -17.27 5.73 5.30
N GLU A 57 -16.93 4.51 5.69
CA GLU A 57 -17.70 3.71 6.66
C GLU A 57 -17.65 4.33 8.08
N HIS A 58 -16.50 4.88 8.49
CA HIS A 58 -16.28 5.35 9.86
C HIS A 58 -15.98 6.84 10.00
N LYS A 59 -16.54 7.68 9.11
CA LYS A 59 -16.30 9.13 9.04
C LYS A 59 -16.49 9.88 10.38
N LYS A 60 -17.33 9.37 11.28
CA LYS A 60 -17.63 9.96 12.59
C LYS A 60 -16.68 9.54 13.73
N GLU A 61 -15.80 8.55 13.51
CA GLU A 61 -15.10 7.87 14.60
C GLU A 61 -13.66 8.31 14.89
N GLY A 62 -13.02 9.15 14.05
CA GLY A 62 -11.73 9.67 14.47
C GLY A 62 -10.90 10.42 13.45
N ASN A 63 -9.81 10.97 13.97
CA ASN A 63 -8.76 11.66 13.24
C ASN A 63 -7.91 10.65 12.45
N PHE A 64 -8.14 10.56 11.13
CA PHE A 64 -7.40 9.69 10.21
C PHE A 64 -6.01 10.24 9.82
N SER A 65 -5.45 11.21 10.56
CA SER A 65 -4.17 11.87 10.25
C SER A 65 -3.02 10.88 10.03
N ARG A 66 -2.88 9.83 10.86
CA ARG A 66 -1.83 8.82 10.68
C ARG A 66 -2.00 8.03 9.37
N LEU A 67 -3.23 7.66 9.02
CA LEU A 67 -3.55 6.97 7.77
C LEU A 67 -3.29 7.87 6.55
N ASN A 68 -3.63 9.16 6.65
CA ASN A 68 -3.32 10.17 5.63
C ASN A 68 -1.81 10.35 5.46
N PHE A 69 -1.05 10.37 6.57
CA PHE A 69 0.40 10.49 6.54
C PHE A 69 1.04 9.34 5.77
N TYR A 70 0.69 8.09 6.09
CA TYR A 70 1.22 6.93 5.35
C TYR A 70 0.78 6.91 3.88
N GLY A 71 -0.48 7.24 3.59
CA GLY A 71 -0.97 7.37 2.22
C GLY A 71 -0.21 8.43 1.42
N GLY A 72 0.03 9.61 2.01
CA GLY A 72 0.81 10.68 1.40
C GLY A 72 2.27 10.30 1.17
N LEU A 73 2.91 9.66 2.17
CA LEU A 73 4.31 9.25 2.08
C LEU A 73 4.51 8.15 1.02
N LEU A 74 3.59 7.18 0.94
CA LEU A 74 3.59 6.15 -0.10
C LEU A 74 3.38 6.74 -1.50
N SER A 75 2.48 7.73 -1.64
CA SER A 75 2.29 8.44 -2.90
C SER A 75 3.55 9.21 -3.33
N LEU A 76 4.18 9.93 -2.40
CA LEU A 76 5.41 10.65 -2.67
C LEU A 76 6.53 9.70 -3.08
N LEU A 77 6.70 8.58 -2.37
CA LEU A 77 7.70 7.59 -2.71
C LEU A 77 7.42 6.91 -4.06
N THR A 78 6.16 6.68 -4.39
CA THR A 78 5.77 6.14 -5.71
C THR A 78 6.14 7.13 -6.82
N LEU A 79 5.95 8.43 -6.62
CA LEU A 79 6.42 9.45 -7.56
C LEU A 79 7.95 9.41 -7.73
N VAL A 80 8.70 9.25 -6.64
CA VAL A 80 10.16 9.10 -6.69
C VAL A 80 10.57 7.83 -7.45
N ILE A 81 9.86 6.71 -7.26
CA ILE A 81 10.08 5.46 -8.00
C ILE A 81 9.80 5.65 -9.50
N VAL A 82 8.72 6.33 -9.86
CA VAL A 82 8.38 6.66 -11.26
C VAL A 82 9.46 7.56 -11.88
N ALA A 83 9.88 8.60 -11.16
CA ALA A 83 10.94 9.51 -11.61
C ALA A 83 12.27 8.75 -11.81
N GLN A 84 12.61 7.84 -10.90
CA GLN A 84 13.77 6.98 -11.06
C GLN A 84 13.61 6.00 -12.23
N GLY A 85 12.40 5.50 -12.48
CA GLY A 85 12.08 4.76 -13.69
C GLY A 85 12.46 5.51 -14.96
N PHE A 86 12.13 6.81 -15.02
CA PHE A 86 12.46 7.67 -16.15
C PHE A 86 13.98 7.87 -16.30
N LEU A 87 14.70 8.10 -15.19
CA LEU A 87 16.17 8.15 -15.21
C LEU A 87 16.81 6.82 -15.64
N HIS A 88 16.16 5.69 -15.33
CA HIS A 88 16.58 4.38 -15.81
C HIS A 88 16.48 4.24 -17.33
N TRP A 89 15.48 4.90 -17.95
CA TRP A 89 15.34 4.97 -19.41
C TRP A 89 16.39 5.86 -20.07
N GLN A 90 16.68 7.01 -19.48
CA GLN A 90 17.64 8.00 -20.02
C GLN A 90 19.11 7.54 -19.92
N ARG A 91 19.38 6.46 -19.19
CA ARG A 91 20.73 5.86 -19.02
C ARG A 91 21.81 6.81 -18.49
N VAL A 92 21.42 7.88 -17.80
CA VAL A 92 22.33 8.94 -17.31
C VAL A 92 23.38 8.42 -16.31
N LEU A 93 23.01 7.44 -15.49
CA LEU A 93 23.88 6.82 -14.47
C LEU A 93 24.29 5.40 -14.86
N PRO A 94 25.40 4.83 -14.34
CA PRO A 94 25.74 3.43 -14.55
C PRO A 94 24.63 2.48 -14.08
N ILE A 95 24.45 1.34 -14.75
CA ILE A 95 23.35 0.40 -14.48
C ILE A 95 23.32 -0.09 -13.03
N VAL A 96 24.50 -0.31 -12.43
CA VAL A 96 24.65 -0.75 -11.04
C VAL A 96 24.01 0.25 -10.08
N TRP A 97 24.31 1.54 -10.23
CA TRP A 97 23.75 2.60 -9.39
C TRP A 97 22.25 2.76 -9.58
N ARG A 98 21.76 2.64 -10.82
CA ARG A 98 20.32 2.75 -11.11
C ARG A 98 19.53 1.64 -10.43
N MET A 99 20.02 0.40 -10.51
CA MET A 99 19.43 -0.76 -9.86
C MET A 99 19.50 -0.64 -8.33
N LEU A 100 20.64 -0.25 -7.78
CA LEU A 100 20.81 -0.09 -6.33
C LEU A 100 19.86 0.96 -5.73
N ILE A 101 19.74 2.12 -6.37
CA ILE A 101 18.76 3.15 -5.98
C ILE A 101 17.34 2.60 -6.07
N PHE A 102 17.00 1.92 -7.17
CA PHE A 102 15.66 1.38 -7.39
C PHE A 102 15.26 0.33 -6.34
N PHE A 103 16.13 -0.64 -6.06
CA PHE A 103 15.89 -1.64 -5.00
C PHE A 103 15.77 -1.00 -3.62
N THR A 104 16.62 -0.01 -3.31
CA THR A 104 16.54 0.70 -2.03
C THR A 104 15.18 1.39 -1.88
N LEU A 105 14.69 2.07 -2.93
CA LEU A 105 13.38 2.71 -2.92
C LEU A 105 12.25 1.70 -2.76
N LEU A 106 12.32 0.53 -3.40
CA LEU A 106 11.33 -0.55 -3.24
C LEU A 106 11.30 -1.10 -1.82
N VAL A 107 12.46 -1.32 -1.20
CA VAL A 107 12.52 -1.80 0.19
C VAL A 107 11.86 -0.78 1.12
N ILE A 108 12.18 0.51 0.96
CA ILE A 108 11.54 1.58 1.73
C ILE A 108 10.03 1.58 1.49
N TYR A 109 9.59 1.40 0.24
CA TYR A 109 8.17 1.35 -0.11
C TYR A 109 7.45 0.23 0.62
N PHE A 110 7.98 -1.00 0.60
CA PHE A 110 7.36 -2.11 1.31
C PHE A 110 7.34 -1.89 2.82
N VAL A 111 8.42 -1.38 3.42
CA VAL A 111 8.45 -1.07 4.86
C VAL A 111 7.35 -0.07 5.24
N LEU A 112 7.16 0.99 4.43
CA LEU A 112 6.10 1.96 4.65
C LEU A 112 4.71 1.38 4.41
N LEU A 113 4.56 0.52 3.39
CA LEU A 113 3.31 -0.16 3.09
C LEU A 113 2.89 -1.06 4.25
N PHE A 114 3.80 -1.87 4.78
CA PHE A 114 3.57 -2.69 5.97
C PHE A 114 3.16 -1.86 7.18
N ARG A 115 3.83 -0.73 7.42
CA ARG A 115 3.46 0.19 8.52
C ARG A 115 2.09 0.82 8.30
N GLY A 116 1.76 1.20 7.06
CA GLY A 116 0.46 1.74 6.68
C GLY A 116 -0.67 0.73 6.88
N MET A 117 -0.48 -0.50 6.41
CA MET A 117 -1.45 -1.60 6.59
C MET A 117 -1.64 -1.95 8.07
N ARG A 118 -0.56 -2.06 8.85
CA ARG A 118 -0.66 -2.28 10.30
C ARG A 118 -1.47 -1.18 10.98
N THR A 119 -1.22 0.08 10.63
CA THR A 119 -1.98 1.22 11.17
C THR A 119 -3.46 1.12 10.82
N LEU A 120 -3.79 0.69 9.59
CA LEU A 120 -5.18 0.45 9.18
C LEU A 120 -5.83 -0.67 10.00
N THR A 121 -5.14 -1.79 10.22
CA THR A 121 -5.64 -2.90 11.05
C THR A 121 -5.84 -2.48 12.50
N GLU A 122 -4.92 -1.71 13.08
CA GLU A 122 -5.04 -1.16 14.44
C GLU A 122 -6.28 -0.25 14.57
N PHE A 123 -6.54 0.59 13.56
CA PHE A 123 -7.75 1.42 13.50
C PHE A 123 -9.02 0.59 13.38
N LYS A 124 -9.04 -0.42 12.51
CA LYS A 124 -10.17 -1.36 12.38
C LYS A 124 -10.50 -2.02 13.73
N GLN A 125 -9.49 -2.54 14.43
CA GLN A 125 -9.66 -3.17 15.74
C GLN A 125 -10.19 -2.21 16.80
N PHE A 126 -9.70 -0.96 16.81
CA PHE A 126 -10.19 0.07 17.73
C PHE A 126 -11.69 0.34 17.55
N VAL A 127 -12.13 0.53 16.30
CA VAL A 127 -13.54 0.77 15.96
C VAL A 127 -14.41 -0.41 16.38
N GLU A 128 -13.99 -1.64 16.11
CA GLU A 128 -14.73 -2.83 16.51
C GLU A 128 -14.89 -2.98 18.03
N ASN A 129 -13.81 -2.73 18.78
CA ASN A 129 -13.84 -2.78 20.25
C ASN A 129 -14.78 -1.71 20.82
N LYS A 130 -14.80 -0.50 20.22
CA LYS A 130 -15.73 0.57 20.59
C LYS A 130 -17.18 0.18 20.33
N ALA A 131 -17.46 -0.43 19.18
CA ALA A 131 -18.79 -0.94 18.83
C ALA A 131 -19.26 -2.05 19.79
N ALA A 132 -18.37 -2.98 20.16
CA ALA A 132 -18.66 -4.06 21.10
C ALA A 132 -18.92 -3.56 22.53
N GLY A 133 -18.16 -2.56 23.00
CA GLY A 133 -18.36 -1.91 24.30
C GLY A 133 -19.71 -1.19 24.41
N ASN A 134 -20.16 -0.55 23.32
CA ASN A 134 -21.47 0.09 23.28
C ASN A 134 -22.64 -0.91 23.30
N LYS A 135 -22.48 -2.11 22.75
CA LYS A 135 -23.51 -3.17 22.85
C LYS A 135 -23.67 -3.68 24.29
N LYS A 136 -22.56 -3.84 25.04
CA LYS A 136 -22.61 -4.28 26.45
C LYS A 136 -23.24 -3.27 27.41
N ARG A 137 -23.26 -1.98 27.08
CA ARG A 137 -23.89 -0.94 27.90
C ARG A 137 -25.39 -0.77 27.65
N LYS A 138 -25.94 -1.43 26.62
CA LYS A 138 -27.36 -1.38 26.25
C LYS A 138 -28.15 -2.62 26.67
N GLN A 139 -27.48 -3.62 27.25
CA GLN A 139 -28.07 -4.77 27.92
C GLN A 139 -28.02 -4.54 29.42
#